data_AF-A0A1L9NWJ9-F1
#
_entry.id   AF-A0A1L9NWJ9-F1
#
_cell.length_a   1.000
_cell.length_b   1.000
_cell.length_c   1.000
_cell.angle_alpha   90.00
_cell.angle_beta   90.00
_cell.angle_gamma   90.00
#
_symmetry.space_group_name_H-M   'P 1'
#
loop_
_entity.id
_entity.type
_entity.pdbx_description
1 polymer ?
#
loop_
_entity_poly.entity_id
_entity_poly.type
_entity_poly.pdbx_seq_one_letter_code
_entity_poly.pdbx_strand_id
1 'polypeptide(L)' 'MRERTVRMVFEHQGEFESQSAAIKSIAPKIGYGPDTLRAWFRRAETDSGRRDGMTAAERDRM' A
#
# COMPACT_ATOMS: atom_id res chain seq x y z
N MET A 1 -8.97 2.67 -5.71
CA MET A 1 -8.56 3.59 -4.59
C MET A 1 -7.56 2.95 -3.64
N ARG A 2 -7.80 1.72 -3.13
CA ARG A 2 -6.90 1.02 -2.20
C ARG A 2 -5.47 0.84 -2.73
N GLU A 3 -5.32 0.40 -3.98
CA GLU A 3 -4.01 0.21 -4.62
C GLU A 3 -3.24 1.52 -4.77
N ARG A 4 -3.93 2.63 -5.09
CA ARG A 4 -3.32 3.96 -5.18
C ARG A 4 -2.76 4.43 -3.83
N THR A 5 -3.53 4.22 -2.75
CA THR A 5 -3.10 4.60 -1.40
C THR A 5 -1.91 3.75 -0.95
N VAL A 6 -1.92 2.45 -1.25
CA VAL A 6 -0.81 1.55 -0.92
C VAL A 6 0.45 1.87 -1.72
N ARG A 7 0.32 2.15 -3.02
CA ARG A 7 1.44 2.58 -3.87
C ARG A 7 2.10 3.85 -3.34
N MET A 8 1.30 4.83 -2.92
CA MET A 8 1.81 6.06 -2.31
C MET A 8 2.63 5.78 -1.04
N VAL A 9 2.21 4.83 -0.20
CA VAL A 9 3.01 4.41 0.97
C VAL A 9 4.33 3.79 0.53
N PHE A 10 4.34 2.92 -0.49
CA PHE A 10 5.57 2.33 -1.00
C PHE A 10 6.55 3.36 -1.60
N GLU A 11 6.03 4.38 -2.27
CA GLU A 11 6.84 5.47 -2.87
C GLU A 11 7.47 6.35 -1.80
N HIS A 12 6.72 6.68 -0.74
CA HIS A 12 7.19 7.57 0.32
C HIS A 12 7.84 6.84 1.52
N GLN A 13 7.80 5.50 1.60
CA GLN A 13 8.32 4.78 2.79
C GLN A 13 9.79 5.07 3.10
N GLY A 14 10.61 5.39 2.09
CA GLY A 14 12.03 5.71 2.25
C GLY A 14 12.30 7.08 2.87
N GLU A 15 11.27 7.94 2.95
CA GLU A 15 11.34 9.24 3.60
C GLU A 15 11.00 9.16 5.10
N PHE A 16 10.60 7.99 5.60
CA PHE A 16 10.24 7.76 7.00
C PHE A 16 11.17 6.72 7.64
N GLU A 17 11.28 6.77 8.98
CA GLU A 17 12.05 5.82 9.78
C GLU A 17 11.60 4.35 9.64
N SER A 18 10.36 4.13 9.24
CA SER A 18 9.78 2.80 9.07
C SER A 18 8.51 2.84 8.23
N GLN A 19 8.12 1.69 7.65
CA GLN A 19 6.82 1.52 6.98
C GLN A 19 5.65 1.90 7.89
N SER A 20 5.75 1.59 9.20
CA SER A 20 4.74 1.94 10.19
C SER A 20 4.59 3.47 10.34
N ALA A 21 5.70 4.20 10.33
CA ALA A 21 5.70 5.67 10.35
C ALA A 21 5.08 6.24 9.06
N ALA A 22 5.46 5.71 7.90
CA ALA A 22 4.88 6.10 6.61
C ALA A 22 3.35 5.91 6.58
N ILE A 23 2.87 4.73 7.00
CA ILE A 23 1.43 4.40 7.05
C ILE A 23 0.69 5.37 7.97
N LYS A 24 1.21 5.64 9.18
CA LYS A 24 0.57 6.56 10.14
C LYS A 24 0.51 7.99 9.62
N SER A 25 1.54 8.44 8.89
CA SER A 25 1.59 9.78 8.32
C SER A 25 0.72 9.96 7.07
N ILE A 26 0.54 8.91 6.26
CA ILE A 26 -0.20 8.98 4.99
C ILE A 26 -1.69 8.66 5.17
N ALA A 27 -2.04 7.71 6.03
CA ALA A 27 -3.44 7.31 6.28
C ALA A 27 -4.41 8.50 6.49
N PRO A 28 -4.15 9.45 7.41
CA PRO A 28 -5.05 10.58 7.64
C PRO A 28 -5.13 11.54 6.44
N LYS A 29 -4.07 11.65 5.61
CA LYS A 29 -4.05 12.53 4.44
C LYS A 29 -5.02 12.07 3.34
N ILE A 30 -5.38 10.80 3.32
CA ILE A 30 -6.28 10.19 2.33
C ILE A 30 -7.64 9.81 2.98
N GLY A 31 -7.85 10.20 4.24
CA GLY A 31 -9.11 9.92 4.97
C GLY A 31 -9.28 8.46 5.40
N TYR A 32 -8.21 7.67 5.47
CA TYR A 32 -8.24 6.29 5.95
C TYR A 32 -7.62 6.15 7.34
N GLY A 33 -8.07 5.14 8.09
CA GLY A 33 -7.43 4.75 9.34
C GLY A 33 -6.08 4.06 9.09
N PRO A 34 -5.07 4.24 9.97
CA PRO A 34 -3.77 3.61 9.84
C PRO A 34 -3.85 2.07 9.86
N ASP A 35 -4.77 1.50 10.64
CA ASP A 35 -4.98 0.04 10.68
C ASP A 35 -5.53 -0.52 9.36
N THR A 36 -6.46 0.21 8.74
CA THR A 36 -7.01 -0.13 7.42
C THR A 36 -5.91 -0.11 6.37
N LEU A 37 -5.09 0.95 6.36
CA LEU A 37 -3.99 1.08 5.41
C LEU A 37 -2.91 0.03 5.65
N ARG A 38 -2.61 -0.31 6.90
CA ARG A 38 -1.66 -1.38 7.25
C ARG A 38 -2.10 -2.75 6.79
N ALA A 39 -3.39 -3.07 6.89
CA ALA A 39 -3.94 -4.31 6.37
C ALA A 39 -3.79 -4.41 4.85
N TRP A 40 -4.05 -3.32 4.12
CA TRP A 40 -3.86 -3.27 2.67
C TRP A 40 -2.39 -3.33 2.27
N PHE A 41 -1.52 -2.64 3.02
CA PHE A 41 -0.08 -2.66 2.79
C PHE A 41 0.48 -4.08 2.93
N ARG A 42 0.16 -4.82 4.01
CA ARG A 42 0.54 -6.23 4.17
C ARG A 42 0.01 -7.14 3.06
N ARG A 43 -1.24 -6.92 2.65
CA ARG A 43 -1.85 -7.68 1.54
C ARG A 43 -1.10 -7.40 0.24
N ALA A 44 -0.74 -6.15 0.00
CA ALA A 44 0.06 -5.78 -1.16
C ALA A 44 1.50 -6.28 -1.06
N GLU A 45 2.16 -6.30 0.09
CA GLU A 45 3.48 -6.94 0.25
C GLU A 45 3.44 -8.44 -0.12
N THR A 46 2.30 -9.09 0.14
CA THR A 46 2.06 -10.49 -0.22
C THR A 46 1.72 -10.66 -1.71
N ASP A 47 0.84 -9.80 -2.24
CA ASP A 47 0.36 -9.82 -3.63
C ASP A 47 1.44 -9.38 -4.63
N SER A 48 2.20 -8.36 -4.27
CA SER A 48 3.42 -7.91 -4.98
C SER A 48 4.57 -8.89 -4.84
N GLY A 49 4.31 -10.11 -4.37
CA GLY A 49 5.28 -11.15 -4.21
C GLY A 49 6.28 -11.14 -5.37
N ARG A 50 7.55 -11.05 -5.01
CA ARG A 50 8.71 -11.66 -5.66
C ARG A 50 8.54 -13.19 -5.82
N ARG A 51 7.31 -13.62 -6.09
CA ARG A 51 6.76 -14.94 -6.37
C ARG A 51 5.89 -14.72 -7.61
N ASP A 52 6.58 -14.84 -8.74
CA ASP A 52 6.12 -15.28 -10.04
C ASP A 52 4.60 -15.29 -10.26
N GLY A 53 4.10 -14.31 -11.02
CA GLY A 53 2.84 -14.43 -11.75
C GLY A 53 1.77 -13.40 -11.38
N MET A 54 1.59 -12.43 -12.29
CA MET A 54 0.35 -11.66 -12.49
C MET A 54 0.07 -10.52 -11.49
N THR A 55 0.56 -9.33 -11.82
CA THR A 55 0.22 -8.06 -11.17
C THR A 55 -1.28 -7.82 -11.19
N ALA A 56 -1.87 -7.51 -10.02
CA ALA A 56 -3.27 -7.15 -9.82
C ALA A 56 -3.79 -5.95 -10.66
N ALA A 57 -2.92 -5.31 -11.47
CA ALA A 57 -3.29 -4.29 -12.44
C ALA A 57 -4.14 -4.80 -13.63
N GLU A 58 -4.29 -6.12 -13.82
CA GLU A 58 -5.12 -6.70 -14.89
C GLU A 58 -6.60 -6.94 -14.52
N ARG A 59 -7.08 -6.48 -13.35
CA ARG A 59 -8.49 -6.67 -12.93
C ARG A 59 -9.39 -5.42 -13.04
N ASP A 60 -8.89 -4.29 -13.52
CA ASP A 60 -9.70 -3.06 -13.72
C ASP A 60 -10.07 -2.79 -15.18
N ARG A 61 -9.83 -3.75 -16.09
CA ARG A 61 -10.33 -3.71 -17.48
C ARG A 61 -11.29 -4.87 -17.74
N MET A 62 -12.53 -4.72 -17.26
CA MET A 62 -13.71 -5.36 -17.85
C MET A 62 -14.85 -4.35 -17.87
#